data_AF-A0AAN8KBH7-F1
#
_entry.id   AF-A0AAN8KBH7-F1
#
_cell.length_a   1.000
_cell.length_b   1.000
_cell.length_c   1.000
_cell.angle_alpha   90.00
_cell.angle_beta   90.00
_cell.angle_gamma   90.00
#
_symmetry.space_group_name_H-M   'P 1'
#
loop_
_entity.id
_entity.type
_entity.pdbx_description
1 polymer ?
#
loop_
_entity_poly.entity_id
_entity_poly.type
_entity_poly.pdbx_seq_one_letter_code
_entity_poly.pdbx_strand_id
1 'polypeptide(L)'
;MAAELEFYVNGRKITESKPDPELTLLQYLRHIHISVRLTGTKLGCGEGGCGACTVMISTYNPSLDKILHYTANACLFPLCSVHGLAVTTVEGIGSTRTKLHPVQERIAKAHGSQCGFCTPGFVMSMYTLLRNNPQPNLEELDTAFDGNLCRCTGYRPIIDGFRTFTKEYCTMGEQCCQNKKKEELLDKTGNIVDASCTLFNKDYQPYDPTQELIFPPQLKIRFKGYHERYVSFKTDRVEWHRPVTLPELLELKESYPDAKIIIGNSEIGIETKFKKMLYKVLISATNISVLNTINVADGGINIGASVNLARFEDTLQSVVNKYSEEKTRSFKAILEILRWFAGHQIRNVAAVGGNIMTASPISDLNPLKVALIII
;
A
#
# COMPACT_ATOMS: atom_id res chain seq x y z
N MET A 1 29.54 -14.28 6.95
CA MET A 1 28.32 -15.02 7.34
C MET A 1 27.18 -14.53 6.46
N ALA A 2 26.38 -15.43 5.88
CA ALA A 2 25.20 -15.01 5.11
C ALA A 2 24.27 -14.19 6.02
N ALA A 3 23.71 -13.10 5.51
CA ALA A 3 22.81 -12.26 6.29
C ALA A 3 21.49 -13.01 6.52
N GLU A 4 21.01 -13.02 7.76
CA GLU A 4 19.66 -13.49 8.08
C GLU A 4 18.63 -12.43 7.70
N LEU A 5 17.46 -12.85 7.23
CA LEU A 5 16.34 -11.96 7.01
C LEU A 5 15.57 -11.77 8.33
N GLU A 6 15.57 -10.55 8.87
CA GLU A 6 14.81 -10.20 10.09
C GLU A 6 13.73 -9.17 9.79
N PHE A 7 12.51 -9.43 10.24
CA PHE A 7 11.37 -8.50 10.13
C PHE A 7 10.29 -8.84 11.16
N TYR A 8 9.17 -8.11 11.17
CA TYR A 8 8.05 -8.39 12.06
C TYR A 8 6.78 -8.70 11.29
N VAL A 9 5.97 -9.62 11.81
CA VAL A 9 4.61 -9.89 11.34
C VAL A 9 3.66 -9.85 12.53
N ASN A 10 2.67 -8.95 12.48
CA ASN A 10 1.67 -8.78 13.54
C ASN A 10 2.30 -8.65 14.95
N GLY A 11 3.37 -7.86 15.04
CA GLY A 11 4.12 -7.62 16.29
C GLY A 11 5.10 -8.73 16.70
N ARG A 12 5.13 -9.87 16.00
CA ARG A 12 6.07 -10.97 16.28
C ARG A 12 7.30 -10.88 15.39
N LYS A 13 8.48 -11.01 15.99
CA LYS A 13 9.75 -11.06 15.25
C LYS A 13 9.82 -12.37 14.44
N ILE A 14 10.20 -12.25 13.18
CA ILE A 14 10.52 -13.35 12.28
C ILE A 14 11.99 -13.24 11.89
N THR A 15 12.69 -14.36 11.96
CA THR A 15 14.07 -14.50 11.48
C THR A 15 14.09 -15.69 10.52
N GLU A 16 14.51 -15.45 9.28
CA GLU A 16 14.69 -16.47 8.25
C GLU A 16 16.18 -16.57 7.90
N SER A 17 16.74 -17.75 8.11
CA SER A 17 18.17 -18.04 7.94
C SER A 17 18.56 -18.26 6.49
N LYS A 18 17.62 -18.73 5.65
CA LYS A 18 17.85 -19.02 4.23
C LYS A 18 16.73 -18.41 3.38
N PRO A 19 16.63 -17.07 3.34
CA PRO A 19 15.60 -16.39 2.58
C PRO A 19 15.82 -16.62 1.08
N ASP A 20 14.78 -17.08 0.39
CA ASP A 20 14.79 -17.27 -1.05
C ASP A 20 14.35 -15.98 -1.77
N PRO A 21 15.22 -15.36 -2.60
CA PRO A 21 14.87 -14.17 -3.39
C PRO A 21 13.70 -14.32 -4.35
N GLU A 22 13.34 -15.55 -4.76
CA GLU A 22 12.21 -15.79 -5.64
C GLU A 22 10.86 -15.77 -4.90
N LEU A 23 10.86 -15.82 -3.56
CA LEU A 23 9.63 -15.83 -2.78
C LEU A 23 9.02 -14.43 -2.63
N THR A 24 7.70 -14.40 -2.81
CA THR A 24 6.88 -13.24 -2.46
C THR A 24 6.47 -13.28 -0.99
N LEU A 25 6.20 -12.12 -0.41
CA LEU A 25 5.66 -12.01 0.95
C LEU A 25 4.36 -12.81 1.10
N LEU A 26 3.50 -12.84 0.08
CA LEU A 26 2.25 -13.60 0.12
C LEU A 26 2.47 -15.11 0.25
N GLN A 27 3.40 -15.67 -0.54
CA GLN A 27 3.75 -17.09 -0.44
C GLN A 27 4.31 -17.40 0.94
N TYR A 28 5.19 -16.53 1.45
CA TYR A 28 5.81 -16.72 2.75
C TYR A 28 4.79 -16.70 3.90
N LEU A 29 3.89 -15.70 3.93
CA LEU A 29 2.84 -15.55 4.94
C LEU A 29 1.94 -16.80 5.02
N ARG A 30 1.59 -17.38 3.87
CA ARG A 30 0.59 -18.44 3.79
C ARG A 30 1.15 -19.85 3.93
N HIS A 31 2.31 -20.13 3.35
CA HIS A 31 2.70 -21.51 3.02
C HIS A 31 4.07 -21.95 3.53
N ILE A 32 5.01 -21.03 3.73
CA ILE A 32 6.42 -21.41 3.92
C ILE A 32 6.77 -21.52 5.40
N HIS A 33 6.59 -20.44 6.16
CA HIS A 33 7.04 -20.44 7.55
C HIS A 33 6.00 -21.05 8.48
N ILE A 34 6.37 -22.16 9.14
CA ILE A 34 5.49 -22.94 10.03
C ILE A 34 4.85 -22.08 11.13
N SER A 35 5.60 -21.11 11.68
CA SER A 35 5.10 -20.21 12.73
C SER A 35 4.25 -19.05 12.23
N VAL A 36 4.17 -18.83 10.91
CA VAL A 36 3.38 -17.75 10.32
C VAL A 36 2.00 -18.29 9.92
N ARG A 37 1.89 -19.17 8.92
CA ARG A 37 0.62 -19.80 8.46
C ARG A 37 -0.61 -18.85 8.51
N LEU A 38 -0.43 -17.58 8.12
CA LEU A 38 -1.44 -16.54 8.12
C LEU A 38 -2.15 -16.56 6.77
N THR A 39 -3.31 -17.21 6.74
CA THR A 39 -4.05 -17.48 5.49
C THR A 39 -5.11 -16.44 5.16
N GLY A 40 -5.29 -15.42 6.01
CA GLY A 40 -6.21 -14.30 5.84
C GLY A 40 -5.90 -13.47 4.61
N THR A 41 -4.63 -13.15 4.36
CA THR A 41 -4.19 -12.52 3.10
C THR A 41 -4.34 -13.50 1.93
N LYS A 42 -5.04 -13.10 0.85
CA LYS A 42 -5.47 -14.02 -0.23
C LYS A 42 -4.71 -13.78 -1.53
N LEU A 43 -4.53 -14.85 -2.32
CA LEU A 43 -4.09 -14.77 -3.72
C LEU A 43 -5.32 -14.68 -4.62
N GLY A 44 -5.51 -13.53 -5.27
CA GLY A 44 -6.58 -13.32 -6.27
C GLY A 44 -6.04 -13.42 -7.70
N CYS A 45 -5.32 -12.39 -8.16
CA CYS A 45 -4.76 -12.33 -9.52
C CYS A 45 -3.25 -12.63 -9.62
N GLY A 46 -2.45 -12.22 -8.61
CA GLY A 46 -0.99 -12.37 -8.63
C GLY A 46 -0.21 -11.27 -9.38
N GLU A 47 -0.90 -10.22 -9.83
CA GLU A 47 -0.36 -9.11 -10.63
C GLU A 47 -0.68 -7.73 -10.03
N GLY A 48 -1.14 -7.68 -8.77
CA GLY A 48 -1.41 -6.42 -8.06
C GLY A 48 -2.77 -5.75 -8.33
N GLY A 49 -3.49 -6.11 -9.41
CA GLY A 49 -4.74 -5.44 -9.79
C GLY A 49 -5.96 -5.66 -8.89
N CYS A 50 -6.04 -6.73 -8.10
CA CYS A 50 -7.26 -7.06 -7.34
C CYS A 50 -7.29 -6.63 -5.87
N GLY A 51 -6.13 -6.32 -5.27
CA GLY A 51 -6.04 -5.94 -3.85
C GLY A 51 -6.40 -7.00 -2.82
N ALA A 52 -6.73 -8.24 -3.20
CA ALA A 52 -7.07 -9.31 -2.24
C ALA A 52 -5.89 -9.70 -1.31
N CYS A 53 -4.67 -9.36 -1.74
CA CYS A 53 -3.44 -9.60 -1.00
C CYS A 53 -2.90 -8.36 -0.25
N THR A 54 -3.72 -7.31 -0.09
CA THR A 54 -3.28 -6.08 0.58
C THR A 54 -2.88 -6.35 2.02
N VAL A 55 -1.70 -5.86 2.39
CA VAL A 55 -1.17 -5.81 3.75
C VAL A 55 -0.68 -4.39 4.05
N MET A 56 -0.52 -4.06 5.33
CA MET A 56 0.13 -2.81 5.73
C MET A 56 1.61 -3.07 6.00
N ILE A 57 2.47 -2.24 5.42
CA ILE A 57 3.90 -2.19 5.70
C ILE A 57 4.18 -0.96 6.54
N SER A 58 5.00 -1.12 7.59
CA SER A 58 5.42 -0.04 8.47
C SER A 58 6.93 0.06 8.53
N THR A 59 7.45 1.29 8.49
CA THR A 59 8.87 1.59 8.64
C THR A 59 9.07 2.85 9.46
N TYR A 60 10.27 3.04 10.01
CA TYR A 60 10.64 4.26 10.73
C TYR A 60 11.38 5.22 9.79
N ASN A 61 10.99 6.49 9.80
CA ASN A 61 11.73 7.57 9.15
C ASN A 61 12.49 8.38 10.22
N PRO A 62 13.82 8.24 10.31
CA PRO A 62 14.61 8.95 11.32
C PRO A 62 14.63 10.46 11.13
N SER A 63 14.55 10.95 9.89
CA SER A 63 14.60 12.39 9.60
C SER A 63 13.36 13.13 10.08
N LEU A 64 12.21 12.45 10.15
CA LEU A 64 10.95 13.01 10.62
C LEU A 64 10.58 12.56 12.04
N ASP A 65 11.37 11.67 12.65
CA ASP A 65 11.04 10.89 13.83
C ASP A 65 9.62 10.30 13.81
N LYS A 66 9.20 9.77 12.64
CA LYS A 66 7.84 9.26 12.42
C LYS A 66 7.83 7.82 11.92
N ILE A 67 6.81 7.08 12.32
CA ILE A 67 6.47 5.80 11.69
C ILE A 67 5.64 6.09 10.45
N LEU A 68 6.03 5.48 9.32
CA LEU A 68 5.30 5.54 8.07
C LEU A 68 4.53 4.25 7.89
N HIS A 69 3.26 4.35 7.53
CA HIS A 69 2.39 3.22 7.21
C HIS A 69 1.90 3.32 5.77
N TYR A 70 2.02 2.25 5.00
CA TYR A 70 1.52 2.22 3.62
C TYR A 70 1.01 0.85 3.25
N THR A 71 0.07 0.80 2.31
CA THR A 71 -0.45 -0.46 1.77
C THR A 71 0.46 -1.00 0.69
N ALA A 72 0.58 -2.32 0.61
CA ALA A 72 1.27 -3.00 -0.48
C ALA A 72 0.57 -4.30 -0.87
N ASN A 73 0.72 -4.71 -2.14
CA ASN A 73 0.26 -6.01 -2.59
C ASN A 73 1.29 -7.10 -2.24
N ALA A 74 0.98 -7.96 -1.27
CA ALA A 74 1.92 -8.99 -0.83
C ALA A 74 2.32 -9.98 -1.95
N CYS A 75 1.50 -10.12 -3.01
CA CYS A 75 1.80 -11.00 -4.15
C CYS A 75 2.95 -10.49 -5.04
N LEU A 76 3.27 -9.19 -4.99
CA LEU A 76 4.37 -8.60 -5.74
C LEU A 76 5.51 -8.14 -4.82
N PHE A 77 5.28 -8.05 -3.51
CA PHE A 77 6.31 -7.62 -2.57
C PHE A 77 7.35 -8.73 -2.36
N PRO A 78 8.63 -8.55 -2.74
CA PRO A 78 9.67 -9.56 -2.53
C PRO A 78 9.89 -9.82 -1.04
N LEU A 79 10.05 -11.08 -0.64
CA LEU A 79 10.35 -11.44 0.74
C LEU A 79 11.65 -10.76 1.23
N CYS A 80 12.67 -10.70 0.38
CA CYS A 80 13.93 -10.05 0.73
C CYS A 80 13.80 -8.54 1.02
N SER A 81 12.75 -7.89 0.49
CA SER A 81 12.50 -6.46 0.72
C SER A 81 11.91 -6.15 2.10
N VAL A 82 11.41 -7.13 2.86
CA VAL A 82 10.85 -6.87 4.20
C VAL A 82 11.90 -6.77 5.31
N HIS A 83 13.19 -6.94 5.00
CA HIS A 83 14.26 -6.85 6.00
C HIS A 83 14.25 -5.49 6.72
N GLY A 84 14.03 -5.51 8.04
CA GLY A 84 13.91 -4.32 8.89
C GLY A 84 12.52 -3.68 8.92
N LEU A 85 11.50 -4.30 8.31
CA LEU A 85 10.14 -3.75 8.24
C LEU A 85 9.18 -4.48 9.19
N ALA A 86 8.03 -3.87 9.43
CA ALA A 86 6.90 -4.52 10.11
C ALA A 86 5.72 -4.69 9.15
N VAL A 87 5.23 -5.92 9.04
CA VAL A 87 4.07 -6.31 8.24
C VAL A 87 2.88 -6.52 9.17
N THR A 88 1.74 -5.93 8.84
CA THR A 88 0.46 -6.20 9.50
C THR A 88 -0.51 -6.81 8.50
N THR A 89 -1.09 -7.95 8.87
CA THR A 89 -2.13 -8.65 8.09
C THR A 89 -3.49 -8.51 8.77
N VAL A 90 -4.54 -9.03 8.12
CA VAL A 90 -5.91 -8.99 8.65
C VAL A 90 -6.05 -9.64 10.02
N GLU A 91 -5.26 -10.69 10.30
CA GLU A 91 -5.23 -11.36 11.59
C GLU A 91 -4.54 -10.53 12.68
N GLY A 92 -3.67 -9.59 12.30
CA GLY A 92 -2.93 -8.76 13.24
C GLY A 92 -3.80 -7.73 13.93
N ILE A 93 -4.78 -7.17 13.21
CA ILE A 93 -5.60 -6.06 13.72
C ILE A 93 -6.73 -6.54 14.63
N GLY A 94 -7.10 -7.81 14.56
CA GLY A 94 -8.22 -8.37 15.31
C GLY A 94 -8.67 -9.73 14.79
N SER A 95 -9.39 -10.47 15.63
CA SER A 95 -9.94 -11.79 15.31
C SER A 95 -11.17 -12.09 16.16
N THR A 96 -11.95 -13.10 15.77
CA THR A 96 -13.08 -13.60 16.55
C THR A 96 -12.67 -14.31 17.84
N ARG A 97 -11.40 -14.71 17.98
CA ARG A 97 -10.85 -15.31 19.22
C ARG A 97 -10.42 -14.26 20.24
N THR A 98 -10.15 -13.06 19.75
CA THR A 98 -9.74 -11.91 20.55
C THR A 98 -10.86 -10.87 20.46
N LYS A 99 -10.54 -9.65 20.04
CA LYS A 99 -11.50 -8.61 19.70
C LYS A 99 -11.44 -8.34 18.20
N LEU A 100 -12.59 -8.10 17.57
CA LEU A 100 -12.64 -7.59 16.20
C LEU A 100 -12.24 -6.11 16.19
N HIS A 101 -11.46 -5.72 15.19
CA HIS A 101 -11.20 -4.32 14.93
C HIS A 101 -12.49 -3.62 14.46
N PRO A 102 -12.75 -2.34 14.78
CA PRO A 102 -13.92 -1.61 14.25
C PRO A 102 -14.05 -1.70 12.72
N VAL A 103 -12.93 -1.70 11.99
CA VAL A 103 -12.96 -1.90 10.51
C VAL A 103 -13.54 -3.28 10.14
N GLN A 104 -13.16 -4.35 10.84
CA GLN A 104 -13.69 -5.70 10.60
C GLN A 104 -15.17 -5.80 11.01
N GLU A 105 -15.56 -5.18 12.12
CA GLU A 105 -16.94 -5.15 12.60
C GLU A 105 -17.86 -4.45 11.59
N ARG A 106 -17.50 -3.23 11.16
CA ARG A 106 -18.37 -2.38 10.35
C ARG A 106 -18.59 -2.95 8.94
N ILE A 107 -17.56 -3.48 8.28
CA ILE A 107 -17.74 -4.12 6.96
C ILE A 107 -18.63 -5.37 7.05
N ALA A 108 -18.53 -6.15 8.13
CA ALA A 108 -19.35 -7.35 8.31
C ALA A 108 -20.81 -6.99 8.60
N LYS A 109 -21.06 -6.12 9.59
CA LYS A 109 -22.41 -5.70 10.00
C LYS A 109 -23.13 -4.86 8.93
N ALA A 110 -22.39 -4.13 8.08
CA ALA A 110 -22.96 -3.38 6.97
C ALA A 110 -23.27 -4.24 5.73
N HIS A 111 -23.15 -5.57 5.82
CA HIS A 111 -23.31 -6.51 4.70
C HIS A 111 -22.31 -6.29 3.56
N GLY A 112 -21.14 -5.70 3.88
CA GLY A 112 -20.03 -5.47 2.95
C GLY A 112 -19.22 -6.72 2.62
N SER A 113 -19.65 -7.90 3.07
CA SER A 113 -19.01 -9.18 2.81
C SER A 113 -20.05 -10.24 2.42
N GLN A 114 -19.88 -10.84 1.23
CA GLN A 114 -20.70 -11.96 0.76
C GLN A 114 -19.84 -13.24 0.69
N CYS A 115 -19.11 -13.47 -0.40
CA CYS A 115 -18.18 -14.62 -0.49
C CYS A 115 -16.97 -14.50 0.45
N GLY A 116 -16.71 -13.31 0.99
CA GLY A 116 -15.65 -13.04 1.95
C GLY A 116 -14.22 -12.98 1.39
N PHE A 117 -13.99 -13.36 0.13
CA PHE A 117 -12.63 -13.52 -0.38
C PHE A 117 -11.84 -12.20 -0.49
N CYS A 118 -12.48 -11.12 -0.93
CA CYS A 118 -11.85 -9.80 -1.05
C CYS A 118 -11.82 -9.03 0.28
N THR A 119 -12.62 -9.44 1.27
CA THR A 119 -12.83 -8.70 2.53
C THR A 119 -11.53 -8.41 3.28
N PRO A 120 -10.57 -9.34 3.42
CA PRO A 120 -9.27 -9.02 4.02
C PRO A 120 -8.53 -7.87 3.34
N GLY A 121 -8.59 -7.79 2.00
CA GLY A 121 -7.95 -6.73 1.23
C GLY A 121 -8.57 -5.36 1.51
N PHE A 122 -9.91 -5.27 1.51
CA PHE A 122 -10.63 -4.04 1.86
C PHE A 122 -10.39 -3.61 3.30
N VAL A 123 -10.40 -4.57 4.23
CA VAL A 123 -10.11 -4.32 5.64
C VAL A 123 -8.71 -3.73 5.80
N MET A 124 -7.69 -4.28 5.14
CA MET A 124 -6.33 -3.76 5.26
C MET A 124 -6.13 -2.40 4.58
N SER A 125 -6.82 -2.13 3.47
CA SER A 125 -6.82 -0.81 2.84
C SER A 125 -7.43 0.24 3.77
N MET A 126 -8.62 -0.02 4.32
CA MET A 126 -9.29 0.90 5.23
C MET A 126 -8.52 1.08 6.54
N TYR A 127 -7.99 -0.01 7.10
CA TYR A 127 -7.16 0.04 8.29
C TYR A 127 -5.94 0.94 8.10
N THR A 128 -5.23 0.80 6.98
CA THR A 128 -4.04 1.61 6.70
C THR A 128 -4.40 3.09 6.50
N LEU A 129 -5.55 3.38 5.85
CA LEU A 129 -6.06 4.74 5.75
C LEU A 129 -6.27 5.36 7.14
N LEU A 130 -6.96 4.65 8.04
CA LEU A 130 -7.21 5.12 9.41
C LEU A 130 -5.94 5.29 10.26
N ARG A 131 -4.90 4.52 9.96
CA ARG A 131 -3.58 4.65 10.60
C ARG A 131 -2.83 5.92 10.17
N ASN A 132 -3.13 6.44 8.99
CA ASN A 132 -2.55 7.68 8.46
C ASN A 132 -3.43 8.91 8.72
N ASN A 133 -4.75 8.73 8.66
CA ASN A 133 -5.75 9.76 8.94
C ASN A 133 -6.92 9.14 9.73
N PRO A 134 -7.00 9.34 11.06
CA PRO A 134 -8.05 8.75 11.90
C PRO A 134 -9.48 9.22 11.59
N GLN A 135 -9.65 10.31 10.83
CA GLN A 135 -10.94 10.84 10.39
C GLN A 135 -10.83 11.26 8.91
N PRO A 136 -10.84 10.31 7.96
CA PRO A 136 -10.74 10.62 6.54
C PRO A 136 -12.00 11.31 6.00
N ASN A 137 -11.92 11.91 4.82
CA ASN A 137 -13.10 12.31 4.05
C ASN A 137 -13.56 11.18 3.10
N LEU A 138 -14.64 11.40 2.35
CA LEU A 138 -15.14 10.38 1.40
C LEU A 138 -14.22 10.17 0.19
N GLU A 139 -13.54 11.21 -0.28
CA GLU A 139 -12.61 11.10 -1.40
C GLU A 139 -11.41 10.21 -1.05
N GLU A 140 -10.79 10.44 0.12
CA GLU A 140 -9.71 9.60 0.65
C GLU A 140 -10.15 8.15 0.83
N LEU A 141 -11.41 7.92 1.23
CA LEU A 141 -11.99 6.60 1.37
C LEU A 141 -12.10 5.90 0.00
N ASP A 142 -12.66 6.58 -0.99
CA ASP A 142 -12.84 6.03 -2.33
C ASP A 142 -11.48 5.71 -2.98
N THR A 143 -10.53 6.65 -2.93
CA THR A 143 -9.18 6.44 -3.49
C THR A 143 -8.46 5.28 -2.81
N ALA A 144 -8.62 5.08 -1.49
CA ALA A 144 -8.03 3.95 -0.78
C ALA A 144 -8.49 2.58 -1.31
N PHE A 145 -9.60 2.51 -2.04
CA PHE A 145 -10.17 1.29 -2.61
C PHE A 145 -9.96 1.12 -4.12
N ASP A 146 -9.32 2.06 -4.81
CA ASP A 146 -9.04 1.98 -6.27
C ASP A 146 -8.37 0.65 -6.67
N GLY A 147 -7.54 0.10 -5.78
CA GLY A 147 -6.82 -1.15 -5.99
C GLY A 147 -7.53 -2.40 -5.45
N ASN A 148 -8.77 -2.32 -5.00
CA ASN A 148 -9.51 -3.43 -4.36
C ASN A 148 -10.74 -3.82 -5.19
N LEU A 149 -10.77 -5.05 -5.71
CA LEU A 149 -11.88 -5.54 -6.52
C LEU A 149 -12.82 -6.45 -5.72
N CYS A 150 -14.12 -6.23 -5.89
CA CYS A 150 -15.17 -7.11 -5.38
C CYS A 150 -16.16 -7.47 -6.49
N ARG A 151 -16.43 -8.77 -6.68
CA ARG A 151 -17.38 -9.24 -7.69
C ARG A 151 -18.81 -9.45 -7.16
N CYS A 152 -18.98 -9.50 -5.84
CA CYS A 152 -20.24 -9.93 -5.23
C CYS A 152 -21.08 -8.77 -4.70
N THR A 153 -20.46 -7.81 -4.01
CA THR A 153 -21.21 -6.82 -3.21
C THR A 153 -21.72 -5.62 -3.99
N GLY A 154 -21.22 -5.39 -5.21
CA GLY A 154 -21.46 -4.14 -5.94
C GLY A 154 -20.90 -2.90 -5.22
N TYR A 155 -19.92 -3.08 -4.32
CA TYR A 155 -19.22 -2.06 -3.53
C TYR A 155 -20.06 -1.25 -2.52
N ARG A 156 -21.31 -0.92 -2.84
CA ARG A 156 -22.20 -0.08 -2.02
C ARG A 156 -22.19 -0.41 -0.52
N PRO A 157 -22.40 -1.66 -0.06
CA PRO A 157 -22.38 -1.95 1.38
C PRO A 157 -20.99 -1.85 2.03
N ILE A 158 -19.90 -1.96 1.26
CA ILE A 158 -18.53 -1.73 1.75
C ILE A 158 -18.36 -0.24 2.05
N ILE A 159 -18.72 0.62 1.08
CA ILE A 159 -18.66 2.08 1.24
C ILE A 159 -19.59 2.54 2.36
N ASP A 160 -20.82 2.01 2.44
CA ASP A 160 -21.78 2.33 3.50
C ASP A 160 -21.25 1.96 4.90
N GLY A 161 -20.55 0.84 5.02
CA GLY A 161 -19.91 0.43 6.27
C GLY A 161 -18.77 1.36 6.66
N PHE A 162 -17.89 1.72 5.71
CA PHE A 162 -16.69 2.49 6.01
C PHE A 162 -16.85 4.01 6.02
N ARG A 163 -17.86 4.57 5.33
CA ARG A 163 -18.18 6.01 5.44
C ARG A 163 -18.50 6.43 6.87
N THR A 164 -18.85 5.48 7.74
CA THR A 164 -19.06 5.73 9.17
C THR A 164 -17.81 6.17 9.93
N PHE A 165 -16.63 6.07 9.32
CA PHE A 165 -15.37 6.61 9.85
C PHE A 165 -15.06 8.01 9.33
N THR A 166 -15.81 8.55 8.35
CA THR A 166 -15.47 9.81 7.69
C THR A 166 -16.05 11.03 8.40
N LYS A 167 -15.43 12.21 8.18
CA LYS A 167 -15.87 13.50 8.77
C LYS A 167 -17.32 13.88 8.44
N GLU A 168 -17.79 13.50 7.26
CA GLU A 168 -19.14 13.80 6.76
C GLU A 168 -20.21 12.92 7.40
N TYR A 169 -19.80 11.87 8.09
CA TYR A 169 -20.70 11.04 8.87
C TYR A 169 -20.97 11.68 10.23
N CYS A 170 -22.12 12.35 10.32
CA CYS A 170 -22.62 12.95 11.53
C CYS A 170 -22.70 11.91 12.67
N THR A 171 -21.93 12.11 13.74
CA THR A 171 -21.89 11.28 14.95
C THR A 171 -23.20 11.28 15.75
N MET A 172 -24.18 12.09 15.34
CA MET A 172 -25.45 12.30 16.04
C MET A 172 -26.49 11.19 15.82
N GLY A 173 -26.15 10.10 15.13
CA GLY A 173 -27.04 8.94 14.98
C GLY A 173 -28.40 9.32 14.39
N GLU A 174 -29.49 9.06 15.12
CA GLU A 174 -30.87 9.42 14.73
C GLU A 174 -31.11 10.94 14.60
N GLN A 175 -30.32 11.78 15.28
CA GLN A 175 -30.46 13.23 15.24
C GLN A 175 -29.77 13.89 14.04
N CYS A 176 -29.15 13.10 13.15
CA CYS A 176 -28.53 13.61 11.92
C CYS A 176 -29.56 14.37 11.06
N CYS A 177 -29.23 15.60 10.64
CA CYS A 177 -30.09 16.43 9.81
C CYS A 177 -30.44 15.80 8.45
N GLN A 178 -29.65 14.84 7.97
CA GLN A 178 -29.97 14.06 6.77
C GLN A 178 -31.03 12.97 7.01
N ASN A 179 -31.21 12.50 8.24
CA ASN A 179 -32.32 11.60 8.60
C ASN A 179 -33.67 12.34 8.74
N LYS A 180 -33.65 13.69 8.78
CA LYS A 180 -34.87 14.51 8.90
C LYS A 180 -35.65 14.64 7.58
N LYS A 181 -35.10 14.18 6.45
CA LYS A 181 -35.87 13.98 5.22
C LYS A 181 -36.53 12.59 5.24
N LYS A 182 -37.50 12.41 6.14
CA LYS A 182 -38.51 11.35 5.98
C LYS A 182 -39.48 11.81 4.88
N GLU A 183 -39.06 11.73 3.62
CA GLU A 183 -40.05 11.66 2.55
C GLU A 183 -40.65 10.26 2.64
N GLU A 184 -41.92 10.18 3.03
CA GLU A 184 -42.69 8.95 3.03
C GLU A 184 -42.68 8.38 1.61
N LEU A 185 -41.97 7.26 1.41
CA LEU A 185 -42.00 6.54 0.15
C LEU A 185 -43.39 5.91 0.03
N LEU A 186 -44.22 6.40 -0.88
CA LEU A 186 -45.55 5.84 -1.15
C LEU A 186 -45.45 4.79 -2.26
N ASP A 187 -46.16 3.67 -2.12
CA ASP A 187 -46.32 2.72 -3.22
C ASP A 187 -47.30 3.26 -4.28
N LYS A 188 -47.45 2.53 -5.40
CA LYS A 188 -48.39 2.89 -6.48
C LYS A 188 -49.86 2.90 -6.04
N THR A 189 -50.16 2.42 -4.84
CA THR A 189 -51.49 2.39 -4.23
C THR A 189 -51.66 3.45 -3.14
N GLY A 190 -50.66 4.29 -2.90
CA GLY A 190 -50.73 5.38 -1.92
C GLY A 190 -50.54 4.93 -0.46
N ASN A 191 -50.04 3.71 -0.22
CA ASN A 191 -49.69 3.27 1.12
C ASN A 191 -48.28 3.75 1.47
N ILE A 192 -48.08 4.12 2.74
CA ILE A 192 -46.76 4.40 3.30
C ILE A 192 -45.94 3.11 3.26
N VAL A 193 -44.96 3.06 2.38
CA VAL A 193 -43.89 2.06 2.41
C VAL A 193 -42.92 2.55 3.46
N ASP A 194 -42.77 1.79 4.53
CA ASP A 194 -41.87 2.17 5.61
C ASP A 194 -40.44 2.36 5.08
N ALA A 195 -40.02 3.63 4.97
CA ALA A 195 -38.67 4.01 4.63
C ALA A 195 -37.67 3.71 5.78
N SER A 196 -38.11 3.14 6.90
CA SER A 196 -37.23 2.72 8.01
C SER A 196 -36.35 1.51 7.71
N CYS A 197 -36.20 1.09 6.45
CA CYS A 197 -35.38 -0.06 6.05
C CYS A 197 -33.86 0.23 6.13
N THR A 198 -33.37 0.71 7.28
CA THR A 198 -31.94 0.65 7.59
C THR A 198 -31.54 -0.81 7.73
N LEU A 199 -30.77 -1.31 6.75
CA LEU A 199 -30.35 -2.73 6.69
C LEU A 199 -29.42 -3.15 7.83
N PHE A 200 -28.90 -2.20 8.60
CA PHE A 200 -28.03 -2.42 9.74
C PHE A 200 -28.15 -1.29 10.76
N ASN A 201 -28.17 -1.67 12.04
CA ASN A 201 -28.07 -0.73 13.15
C ASN A 201 -26.63 -0.25 13.28
N LYS A 202 -26.47 1.01 13.65
CA LYS A 202 -25.18 1.71 13.71
C LYS A 202 -24.51 1.62 15.08
N ASP A 203 -24.89 0.62 15.87
CA ASP A 203 -24.29 0.30 17.18
C ASP A 203 -22.93 -0.37 16.96
N TYR A 204 -21.97 0.45 16.56
CA TYR A 204 -20.60 0.07 16.30
C TYR A 204 -19.72 0.42 17.47
N GLN A 205 -18.67 -0.38 17.68
CA GLN A 205 -17.62 0.04 18.59
C GLN A 205 -16.96 1.33 18.06
N PRO A 206 -16.67 2.30 18.94
CA PRO A 206 -15.93 3.48 18.56
C PRO A 206 -14.51 3.09 18.11
N TYR A 207 -13.97 3.86 17.17
CA TYR A 207 -12.57 3.75 16.77
C TYR A 207 -11.69 4.50 17.76
N ASP A 208 -10.75 3.78 18.37
CA ASP A 208 -9.75 4.37 19.27
C ASP A 208 -8.35 4.19 18.67
N PRO A 209 -7.75 5.24 18.08
CA PRO A 209 -6.43 5.15 17.45
C PRO A 209 -5.30 4.90 18.45
N THR A 210 -5.54 5.02 19.77
CA THR A 210 -4.52 4.76 20.81
C THR A 210 -4.33 3.27 21.10
N GLN A 211 -5.32 2.44 20.75
CA GLN A 211 -5.29 0.99 20.99
C GLN A 211 -4.73 0.20 19.81
N GLU A 212 -4.09 0.89 18.89
CA GLU A 212 -3.51 0.31 17.70
C GLU A 212 -2.24 -0.49 17.99
N LEU A 213 -1.91 -1.41 17.07
CA LEU A 213 -0.65 -2.15 17.15
C LEU A 213 0.54 -1.19 17.20
N ILE A 214 1.27 -1.27 18.32
CA ILE A 214 2.52 -0.55 18.52
C ILE A 214 3.56 -1.00 17.50
N PHE A 215 4.27 -0.01 16.93
CA PHE A 215 5.42 -0.30 16.07
C PHE A 215 6.51 -1.00 16.88
N PRO A 216 7.08 -2.13 16.40
CA PRO A 216 8.10 -2.86 17.14
C PRO A 216 9.29 -1.97 17.52
N PRO A 217 9.54 -1.70 18.82
CA PRO A 217 10.57 -0.73 19.24
C PRO A 217 11.97 -1.11 18.75
N GLN A 218 12.24 -2.40 18.61
CA GLN A 218 13.52 -2.92 18.11
C GLN A 218 13.85 -2.44 16.69
N LEU A 219 12.85 -2.23 15.83
CA LEU A 219 13.07 -1.72 14.47
C LEU A 219 13.50 -0.25 14.48
N LYS A 220 13.01 0.54 15.45
CA LYS A 220 13.45 1.92 15.67
C LYS A 220 14.87 1.95 16.24
N ILE A 221 15.14 1.16 17.28
CA ILE A 221 16.46 1.11 17.95
C ILE A 221 17.57 0.63 17.01
N ARG A 222 17.29 -0.41 16.20
CA ARG A 222 18.26 -1.02 15.28
C ARG A 222 18.15 -0.49 13.85
N PHE A 223 17.51 0.66 13.63
CA PHE A 223 17.24 1.21 12.29
C PHE A 223 18.49 1.17 11.38
N LYS A 224 19.62 1.71 11.85
CA LYS A 224 20.88 1.73 11.09
C LYS A 224 21.38 0.33 10.72
N GLY A 225 21.22 -0.63 11.63
CA GLY A 225 21.61 -2.02 11.40
C GLY A 225 20.80 -2.69 10.29
N TYR A 226 19.55 -2.26 10.08
CA TYR A 226 18.68 -2.78 9.04
C TYR A 226 18.71 -1.97 7.74
N HIS A 227 18.93 -0.66 7.79
CA HIS A 227 18.73 0.21 6.63
C HIS A 227 20.00 0.86 6.08
N GLU A 228 21.08 0.95 6.86
CA GLU A 228 22.35 1.58 6.49
C GLU A 228 23.48 0.54 6.32
N ARG A 229 23.11 -0.73 6.18
CA ARG A 229 24.04 -1.82 5.90
C ARG A 229 23.68 -2.54 4.62
N TYR A 230 24.71 -2.83 3.84
CA TYR A 230 24.63 -3.76 2.73
C TYR A 230 24.14 -5.12 3.22
N VAL A 231 23.14 -5.68 2.54
CA VAL A 231 22.69 -7.05 2.78
C VAL A 231 22.56 -7.81 1.46
N SER A 232 22.82 -9.11 1.52
CA SER A 232 22.65 -10.00 0.38
C SER A 232 22.04 -11.32 0.80
N PHE A 233 21.21 -11.88 -0.07
CA PHE A 233 20.53 -13.16 0.09
C PHE A 233 20.71 -13.97 -1.18
N LYS A 234 21.02 -15.26 -1.06
CA LYS A 234 21.42 -16.07 -2.21
C LYS A 234 20.86 -17.48 -2.10
N THR A 235 20.35 -17.96 -3.22
CA THR A 235 20.09 -19.37 -3.50
C THR A 235 20.96 -19.82 -4.66
N ASP A 236 20.85 -21.09 -5.04
CA ASP A 236 21.56 -21.62 -6.22
C ASP A 236 21.06 -20.99 -7.54
N ARG A 237 19.89 -20.33 -7.53
CA ARG A 237 19.22 -19.79 -8.72
C ARG A 237 19.28 -18.27 -8.81
N VAL A 238 19.10 -17.57 -7.70
CA VAL A 238 18.98 -16.10 -7.66
C VAL A 238 19.79 -15.51 -6.51
N GLU A 239 20.45 -14.40 -6.79
CA GLU A 239 21.14 -13.55 -5.82
C GLU A 239 20.44 -12.19 -5.71
N TRP A 240 20.18 -11.78 -4.47
CA TRP A 240 19.60 -10.48 -4.13
C TRP A 240 20.63 -9.65 -3.38
N HIS A 241 20.85 -8.42 -3.83
CA HIS A 241 21.68 -7.44 -3.16
C HIS A 241 20.87 -6.21 -2.80
N ARG A 242 21.12 -5.62 -1.63
CA ARG A 242 20.57 -4.32 -1.25
C ARG A 242 21.70 -3.41 -0.80
N PRO A 243 22.38 -2.75 -1.75
CA PRO A 243 23.36 -1.70 -1.44
C PRO A 243 22.69 -0.51 -0.74
N VAL A 244 23.50 0.27 -0.04
CA VAL A 244 23.05 1.48 0.68
C VAL A 244 23.71 2.75 0.13
N THR A 245 24.71 2.60 -0.74
CA THR A 245 25.37 3.73 -1.42
C THR A 245 25.32 3.60 -2.94
N LEU A 246 25.47 4.74 -3.63
CA LEU A 246 25.53 4.76 -5.09
C LEU A 246 26.79 4.05 -5.64
N PRO A 247 28.01 4.22 -5.07
CA PRO A 247 29.18 3.46 -5.51
C PRO A 247 28.97 1.93 -5.46
N GLU A 248 28.41 1.39 -4.37
CA GLU A 248 28.10 -0.04 -4.27
C GLU A 248 27.14 -0.52 -5.37
N LEU A 249 26.13 0.29 -5.72
CA LEU A 249 25.23 -0.03 -6.84
C LEU A 249 25.98 -0.04 -8.18
N LEU A 250 26.87 0.93 -8.42
CA LEU A 250 27.64 1.02 -9.65
C LEU A 250 28.63 -0.16 -9.78
N GLU A 251 29.33 -0.52 -8.71
CA GLU A 251 30.21 -1.69 -8.65
C GLU A 251 29.45 -2.99 -8.93
N LEU A 252 28.24 -3.14 -8.37
CA LEU A 252 27.36 -4.28 -8.68
C LEU A 252 26.90 -4.28 -10.13
N LYS A 253 26.62 -3.11 -10.72
CA LYS A 253 26.25 -3.00 -12.13
C LYS A 253 27.41 -3.24 -13.08
N GLU A 254 28.64 -2.92 -12.69
CA GLU A 254 29.86 -3.25 -13.42
C GLU A 254 30.13 -4.75 -13.36
N SER A 255 30.03 -5.35 -12.16
CA SER A 255 30.25 -6.79 -11.95
C SER A 255 29.14 -7.65 -12.57
N TYR A 256 27.90 -7.15 -12.57
CA TYR A 256 26.72 -7.81 -13.11
C TYR A 256 25.96 -6.86 -14.06
N PRO A 257 26.43 -6.70 -15.31
CA PRO A 257 25.80 -5.81 -16.30
C PRO A 257 24.34 -6.13 -16.59
N ASP A 258 23.95 -7.41 -16.48
CA ASP A 258 22.56 -7.86 -16.69
C ASP A 258 21.71 -7.87 -15.40
N ALA A 259 22.29 -7.54 -14.24
CA ALA A 259 21.54 -7.50 -12.99
C ALA A 259 20.39 -6.49 -13.07
N LYS A 260 19.20 -6.93 -12.64
CA LYS A 260 18.00 -6.10 -12.69
C LYS A 260 17.89 -5.26 -11.43
N ILE A 261 17.77 -3.95 -11.59
CA ILE A 261 17.51 -3.04 -10.48
C ILE A 261 16.03 -3.15 -10.10
N ILE A 262 15.75 -3.33 -8.81
CA ILE A 262 14.40 -3.51 -8.26
C ILE A 262 14.11 -2.48 -7.17
N ILE A 263 12.92 -1.90 -7.23
CA ILE A 263 12.40 -0.99 -6.19
C ILE A 263 11.04 -1.53 -5.73
N GLY A 264 9.99 -1.27 -6.50
CA GLY A 264 8.62 -1.73 -6.18
C GLY A 264 8.24 -3.13 -6.66
N ASN A 265 9.05 -3.75 -7.52
CA ASN A 265 8.78 -5.05 -8.15
C ASN A 265 7.48 -5.14 -8.98
N SER A 266 6.80 -4.03 -9.27
CA SER A 266 5.51 -4.02 -9.96
C SER A 266 5.57 -4.41 -11.44
N GLU A 267 6.75 -4.34 -12.07
CA GLU A 267 6.99 -4.90 -13.42
C GLU A 267 7.76 -6.22 -13.34
N ILE A 268 8.89 -6.24 -12.62
CA ILE A 268 9.77 -7.44 -12.54
C ILE A 268 9.03 -8.65 -11.99
N GLY A 269 8.10 -8.43 -11.04
CA GLY A 269 7.22 -9.48 -10.53
C GLY A 269 6.30 -10.05 -11.62
N ILE A 270 5.83 -9.23 -12.56
CA ILE A 270 5.00 -9.67 -13.70
C ILE A 270 5.85 -10.44 -14.71
N GLU A 271 7.02 -9.92 -15.04
CA GLU A 271 7.96 -10.58 -15.97
C GLU A 271 8.38 -11.96 -15.48
N THR A 272 8.74 -12.07 -14.20
CA THR A 272 9.12 -13.35 -13.59
C THR A 272 7.93 -14.31 -13.49
N LYS A 273 6.75 -13.81 -13.07
CA LYS A 273 5.58 -14.65 -12.85
C LYS A 273 4.91 -15.14 -14.13
N PHE A 274 4.65 -14.24 -15.08
CA PHE A 274 3.83 -14.50 -16.25
C PHE A 274 4.64 -14.63 -17.54
N LYS A 275 5.74 -13.87 -17.68
CA LYS A 275 6.66 -14.00 -18.83
C LYS A 275 7.74 -15.06 -18.58
N LYS A 276 7.77 -15.68 -17.39
CA LYS A 276 8.71 -16.74 -16.98
C LYS A 276 10.19 -16.33 -17.13
N MET A 277 10.47 -15.03 -17.01
CA MET A 277 11.84 -14.52 -17.07
C MET A 277 12.57 -14.87 -15.77
N LEU A 278 13.86 -15.21 -15.88
CA LEU A 278 14.72 -15.49 -14.73
C LEU A 278 15.85 -14.46 -14.69
N TYR A 279 15.85 -13.66 -13.63
CA TYR A 279 16.92 -12.72 -13.34
C TYR A 279 17.83 -13.32 -12.27
N LYS A 280 19.05 -13.70 -12.67
CA LYS A 280 20.02 -14.34 -11.76
C LYS A 280 20.48 -13.42 -10.63
N VAL A 281 20.54 -12.11 -10.90
CA VAL A 281 20.98 -11.11 -9.93
C VAL A 281 19.97 -9.97 -9.89
N LEU A 282 19.47 -9.67 -8.69
CA LEU A 282 18.55 -8.59 -8.39
C LEU A 282 19.23 -7.59 -7.45
N ILE A 283 19.17 -6.30 -7.78
CA ILE A 283 19.78 -5.23 -6.97
C ILE A 283 18.71 -4.26 -6.50
N SER A 284 18.43 -4.27 -5.21
CA SER A 284 17.47 -3.37 -4.58
C SER A 284 18.07 -2.00 -4.31
N ALA A 285 17.55 -0.97 -4.98
CA ALA A 285 18.03 0.41 -4.85
C ALA A 285 17.26 1.22 -3.79
N THR A 286 16.34 0.58 -3.05
CA THR A 286 15.42 1.26 -2.11
C THR A 286 16.13 2.02 -0.99
N ASN A 287 17.31 1.57 -0.57
CA ASN A 287 18.03 2.10 0.58
C ASN A 287 19.13 3.10 0.22
N ILE A 288 19.28 3.44 -1.06
CA ILE A 288 20.25 4.44 -1.51
C ILE A 288 19.62 5.82 -1.33
N SER A 289 20.13 6.59 -0.36
CA SER A 289 19.53 7.86 0.06
C SER A 289 19.39 8.87 -1.08
N VAL A 290 20.44 9.05 -1.91
CA VAL A 290 20.44 9.98 -3.05
C VAL A 290 19.40 9.63 -4.12
N LEU A 291 19.00 8.36 -4.25
CA LEU A 291 17.94 7.95 -5.18
C LEU A 291 16.53 8.18 -4.62
N ASN A 292 16.41 8.58 -3.36
CA ASN A 292 15.15 8.85 -2.68
C ASN A 292 14.97 10.33 -2.30
N THR A 293 15.86 11.22 -2.75
CA THR A 293 15.76 12.66 -2.51
C THR A 293 14.72 13.32 -3.41
N ILE A 294 14.06 14.37 -2.90
CA ILE A 294 13.21 15.27 -3.67
C ILE A 294 13.67 16.68 -3.34
N ASN A 295 14.12 17.42 -4.35
CA ASN A 295 14.61 18.79 -4.19
C ASN A 295 13.76 19.74 -5.04
N VAL A 296 13.01 20.62 -4.40
CA VAL A 296 12.23 21.68 -5.05
C VAL A 296 13.10 22.94 -5.12
N ALA A 297 13.32 23.46 -6.31
CA ALA A 297 14.13 24.65 -6.57
C ALA A 297 13.41 25.61 -7.52
N ASP A 298 13.94 26.82 -7.69
CA ASP A 298 13.29 27.88 -8.49
C ASP A 298 13.13 27.55 -9.99
N GLY A 299 13.85 26.53 -10.49
CA GLY A 299 13.78 26.04 -11.87
C GLY A 299 13.00 24.72 -12.06
N GLY A 300 12.45 24.12 -11.01
CA GLY A 300 11.72 22.84 -11.11
C GLY A 300 11.89 21.94 -9.88
N ILE A 301 11.60 20.65 -10.07
CA ILE A 301 11.70 19.63 -9.02
C ILE A 301 12.60 18.50 -9.50
N ASN A 302 13.67 18.22 -8.77
CA ASN A 302 14.51 17.06 -8.99
C ASN A 302 14.01 15.90 -8.13
N ILE A 303 13.69 14.77 -8.76
CA ILE A 303 13.10 13.61 -8.10
C ILE A 303 14.03 12.40 -8.27
N GLY A 304 14.45 11.83 -7.16
CA GLY A 304 15.26 10.61 -7.16
C GLY A 304 14.51 9.43 -7.79
N ALA A 305 15.22 8.61 -8.55
CA ALA A 305 14.64 7.51 -9.32
C ALA A 305 13.92 6.44 -8.48
N SER A 306 14.25 6.32 -7.18
CA SER A 306 13.62 5.38 -6.24
C SER A 306 12.44 5.96 -5.47
N VAL A 307 12.12 7.25 -5.66
CA VAL A 307 10.90 7.85 -5.10
C VAL A 307 9.68 7.12 -5.65
N ASN A 308 8.81 6.66 -4.74
CA ASN A 308 7.57 6.00 -5.12
C ASN A 308 6.53 6.99 -5.68
N LEU A 309 5.58 6.47 -6.46
CA LEU A 309 4.59 7.30 -7.13
C LEU A 309 3.66 8.02 -6.15
N ALA A 310 3.35 7.42 -5.00
CA ALA A 310 2.53 8.06 -3.96
C ALA A 310 3.22 9.31 -3.38
N ARG A 311 4.51 9.24 -3.03
CA ARG A 311 5.27 10.40 -2.54
C ARG A 311 5.50 11.43 -3.64
N PHE A 312 5.64 10.97 -4.89
CA PHE A 312 5.70 11.86 -6.04
C PHE A 312 4.39 12.65 -6.20
N GLU A 313 3.25 11.98 -6.13
CA GLU A 313 1.89 12.57 -6.14
C GLU A 313 1.73 13.61 -5.02
N ASP A 314 2.02 13.24 -3.76
CA ASP A 314 1.94 14.15 -2.60
C ASP A 314 2.81 15.40 -2.76
N THR A 315 4.01 15.22 -3.33
CA THR A 315 4.95 16.32 -3.59
C THR A 315 4.38 17.26 -4.64
N LEU A 316 3.88 16.72 -5.76
CA LEU A 316 3.29 17.54 -6.82
C LEU A 316 2.07 18.29 -6.32
N GLN A 317 1.19 17.64 -5.55
CA GLN A 317 0.02 18.29 -4.96
C GLN A 317 0.43 19.44 -4.03
N SER A 318 1.45 19.22 -3.19
CA SER A 318 1.99 20.26 -2.31
C SER A 318 2.56 21.45 -3.08
N VAL A 319 3.24 21.21 -4.20
CA VAL A 319 3.79 22.26 -5.06
C VAL A 319 2.67 23.01 -5.81
N VAL A 320 1.68 22.31 -6.35
CA VAL A 320 0.50 22.92 -7.00
C VAL A 320 -0.25 23.85 -6.04
N ASN A 321 -0.36 23.47 -4.77
CA ASN A 321 -1.02 24.29 -3.75
C ASN A 321 -0.21 25.53 -3.33
N LYS A 322 1.12 25.51 -3.53
CA LYS A 322 2.03 26.56 -3.05
C LYS A 322 2.39 27.59 -4.13
N TYR A 323 2.52 27.17 -5.38
CA TYR A 323 3.01 28.00 -6.48
C TYR A 323 1.88 28.41 -7.42
N SER A 324 2.10 29.47 -8.22
CA SER A 324 1.09 29.95 -9.17
C SER A 324 0.75 28.90 -10.22
N GLU A 325 -0.44 29.04 -10.81
CA GLU A 325 -0.91 28.12 -11.85
C GLU A 325 0.04 28.08 -13.05
N GLU A 326 0.62 29.20 -13.48
CA GLU A 326 1.51 29.22 -14.65
C GLU A 326 2.75 28.34 -14.44
N LYS A 327 3.23 28.24 -13.19
CA LYS A 327 4.41 27.43 -12.82
C LYS A 327 4.10 25.96 -12.62
N THR A 328 2.82 25.58 -12.52
CA THR A 328 2.41 24.25 -12.06
C THR A 328 1.52 23.50 -13.06
N ARG A 329 1.28 24.06 -14.25
CA ARG A 329 0.45 23.44 -15.31
C ARG A 329 0.86 22.01 -15.64
N SER A 330 2.16 21.76 -15.76
CA SER A 330 2.73 20.44 -16.01
C SER A 330 2.44 19.46 -14.87
N PHE A 331 2.57 19.90 -13.63
CA PHE A 331 2.30 19.09 -12.44
C PHE A 331 0.81 18.76 -12.29
N LYS A 332 -0.09 19.70 -12.61
CA LYS A 332 -1.54 19.45 -12.66
C LYS A 332 -1.89 18.35 -13.67
N ALA A 333 -1.32 18.41 -14.88
CA ALA A 333 -1.55 17.38 -15.90
C ALA A 333 -1.06 15.99 -15.45
N ILE A 334 0.09 15.93 -14.75
CA ILE A 334 0.58 14.66 -14.18
C ILE A 334 -0.36 14.15 -13.09
N LEU A 335 -0.85 15.01 -12.19
CA LEU A 335 -1.80 14.64 -11.14
C LEU A 335 -3.13 14.11 -11.72
N GLU A 336 -3.64 14.72 -12.79
CA GLU A 336 -4.85 14.26 -13.47
C GLU A 336 -4.71 12.82 -14.00
N ILE A 337 -3.53 12.45 -14.52
CA ILE A 337 -3.24 11.08 -14.94
C ILE A 337 -3.07 10.15 -13.73
N LEU A 338 -2.31 10.57 -12.71
CA LEU A 338 -2.04 9.75 -11.53
C LEU A 338 -3.32 9.36 -10.78
N ARG A 339 -4.36 10.20 -10.83
CA ARG A 339 -5.69 9.92 -10.28
C ARG A 339 -6.26 8.58 -10.76
N TRP A 340 -6.01 8.19 -12.00
CA TRP A 340 -6.50 6.95 -12.60
C TRP A 340 -5.40 5.87 -12.72
N PHE A 341 -4.22 6.14 -12.17
CA PHE A 341 -3.06 5.27 -12.28
C PHE A 341 -3.03 4.23 -11.16
N ALA A 342 -3.49 3.01 -11.46
CA ALA A 342 -3.48 1.87 -10.55
C ALA A 342 -4.12 2.19 -9.17
N GLY A 343 -3.97 1.28 -8.19
CA GLY A 343 -4.36 1.54 -6.80
C GLY A 343 -3.21 2.06 -5.94
N HIS A 344 -3.52 2.60 -4.75
CA HIS A 344 -2.51 3.03 -3.77
C HIS A 344 -1.46 1.96 -3.46
N GLN A 345 -1.85 0.68 -3.41
CA GLN A 345 -0.95 -0.43 -3.12
C GLN A 345 0.21 -0.50 -4.12
N ILE A 346 -0.07 -0.20 -5.39
CA ILE A 346 0.94 -0.13 -6.46
C ILE A 346 1.69 1.20 -6.36
N ARG A 347 0.99 2.34 -6.24
CA ARG A 347 1.63 3.67 -6.17
C ARG A 347 2.60 3.81 -4.98
N ASN A 348 2.33 3.14 -3.86
CA ASN A 348 3.16 3.14 -2.65
C ASN A 348 4.51 2.44 -2.83
N VAL A 349 4.67 1.58 -3.85
CA VAL A 349 5.92 0.82 -4.07
C VAL A 349 6.52 1.06 -5.45
N ALA A 350 5.70 1.29 -6.47
CA ALA A 350 6.15 1.60 -7.83
C ALA A 350 6.94 2.92 -7.81
N ALA A 351 8.09 2.94 -8.47
CA ALA A 351 9.00 4.08 -8.45
C ALA A 351 8.99 4.87 -9.75
N VAL A 352 9.25 6.17 -9.66
CA VAL A 352 9.32 7.09 -10.82
C VAL A 352 10.33 6.59 -11.86
N GLY A 353 11.54 6.23 -11.42
CA GLY A 353 12.58 5.70 -12.30
C GLY A 353 12.21 4.33 -12.89
N GLY A 354 11.54 3.48 -12.09
CA GLY A 354 11.02 2.20 -12.57
C GLY A 354 10.00 2.36 -13.70
N ASN A 355 9.05 3.29 -13.56
CA ASN A 355 8.06 3.60 -14.59
C ASN A 355 8.71 4.14 -15.89
N ILE A 356 9.75 4.98 -15.78
CA ILE A 356 10.51 5.46 -16.95
C ILE A 356 11.25 4.32 -17.62
N MET A 357 12.09 3.60 -16.87
CA MET A 357 13.00 2.58 -17.39
C MET A 357 12.30 1.32 -17.89
N THR A 358 11.08 1.04 -17.42
CA THR A 358 10.25 -0.03 -17.99
C THR A 358 9.92 0.26 -19.44
N ALA A 359 9.83 1.54 -19.82
CA ALA A 359 9.57 1.99 -21.19
C ALA A 359 8.36 1.28 -21.84
N SER A 360 7.32 1.03 -21.05
CA SER A 360 6.10 0.40 -21.55
C SER A 360 5.50 1.26 -22.67
N PRO A 361 5.09 0.67 -23.81
CA PRO A 361 4.44 1.39 -24.92
C PRO A 361 3.16 2.13 -24.51
N ILE A 362 2.56 1.74 -23.38
CA ILE A 362 1.33 2.29 -22.83
C ILE A 362 1.56 2.96 -21.47
N SER A 363 2.79 3.40 -21.16
CA SER A 363 3.05 4.17 -19.95
C SER A 363 2.27 5.49 -20.01
N ASP A 364 1.42 5.77 -19.03
CA ASP A 364 0.67 7.03 -19.01
C ASP A 364 1.56 8.25 -18.71
N LEU A 365 2.66 8.05 -17.96
CA LEU A 365 3.53 9.14 -17.51
C LEU A 365 4.64 9.49 -18.50
N ASN A 366 5.12 8.53 -19.31
CA ASN A 366 6.23 8.79 -20.24
C ASN A 366 5.87 9.80 -21.34
N PRO A 367 4.69 9.73 -22.00
CA PRO A 367 4.28 10.74 -22.98
C PRO A 367 4.26 12.16 -22.40
N LEU A 368 3.76 12.33 -21.17
CA LEU A 368 3.78 13.63 -20.49
C LEU A 368 5.21 14.11 -20.23
N LYS A 369 6.09 13.25 -19.72
CA LYS A 369 7.49 13.63 -19.43
C LYS A 369 8.24 14.07 -20.69
N VAL A 370 8.02 13.38 -21.81
CA VAL A 370 8.59 13.73 -23.12
C VAL A 370 8.02 15.07 -23.61
N ALA A 371 6.70 15.26 -23.55
CA ALA A 371 6.05 16.49 -24.03
C ALA A 371 6.40 17.73 -23.20
N LEU A 372 6.68 17.55 -21.90
CA LEU A 372 6.89 18.65 -20.95
C LEU A 372 8.37 19.00 -20.75
N ILE A 373 9.32 18.31 -21.42
CA ILE A 373 10.77 18.40 -21.19
C ILE A 373 11.09 18.30 -19.69
N ILE A 374 10.50 17.31 -19.02
CA ILE A 374 10.79 16.97 -17.62
C ILE A 374 11.71 15.75 -17.67
N ILE A 375 13.03 15.98 -17.61
CA ILE A 375 14.05 14.92 -17.40
C ILE A 375 14.62 15.06 -16.00
#